data_AF-A0A834J752-F1
#
_entry.id   AF-A0A834J752-F1
#
_cell.length_a   1.000
_cell.length_b   1.000
_cell.length_c   1.000
_cell.angle_alpha   90.00
_cell.angle_beta   90.00
_cell.angle_gamma   90.00
#
_symmetry.space_group_name_H-M   'P 1'
#
loop_
_entity.id
_entity.type
_entity.pdbx_description
1 polymer ?
#
loop_
_entity_poly.entity_id
_entity_poly.type
_entity_poly.pdbx_seq_one_letter_code
_entity_poly.pdbx_strand_id
1 'polypeptide(L)'
;MNEVYEVLNQIYGSCDLKHVPIMHNDIKDMKLLERMIKETLLLYSVIVIIARKVTQNVEVIKNWTIPKGSSADLFNYNLHCNEKYWILPLVLDPDRFLPERCSFSNSFHLVMVAEIA
;
A
#
# COMPACT_ATOMS: atom_id res chain seq x y z
N MET A 1 -11.98 8.29 15.19
CA MET A 1 -13.16 9.00 14.62
C MET A 1 -12.96 10.51 14.59
N ASN A 2 -12.42 11.13 15.64
CA ASN A 2 -12.27 12.59 15.70
C ASN A 2 -11.29 13.16 14.64
N GLU A 3 -10.17 12.48 14.37
CA GLU A 3 -9.18 12.94 13.38
C GLU A 3 -9.74 13.02 11.94
N VAL A 4 -10.56 12.05 11.53
CA VAL A 4 -11.18 12.06 10.19
C VAL A 4 -12.12 13.26 10.06
N TYR A 5 -12.88 13.55 11.11
CA TYR A 5 -13.78 14.69 11.15
C TYR A 5 -13.02 16.02 11.11
N GLU A 6 -11.89 16.11 11.81
CA GLU A 6 -11.01 17.29 11.77
C GLU A 6 -10.42 17.54 10.38
N VAL A 7 -9.96 16.49 9.69
CA VAL A 7 -9.45 16.61 8.31
C VAL A 7 -10.57 17.04 7.35
N LEU A 8 -11.78 16.49 7.48
CA LEU A 8 -12.91 16.92 6.65
C LEU A 8 -13.29 18.37 6.91
N ASN A 9 -13.24 18.83 8.16
CA ASN A 9 -13.44 20.24 8.50
C ASN A 9 -12.32 21.15 7.96
N GLN A 10 -11.08 20.67 7.84
CA GLN A 10 -10.00 21.43 7.21
C GLN A 10 -10.23 21.61 5.70
N ILE A 11 -10.77 20.59 5.03
CA ILE A 11 -11.02 20.62 3.59
C ILE A 11 -12.29 21.44 3.27
N TYR A 12 -13.36 21.25 4.03
CA TYR A 12 -14.70 21.80 3.73
C TYR A 12 -15.16 22.94 4.64
N GLY A 13 -14.39 23.28 5.67
CA GLY A 13 -14.70 24.35 6.63
C GLY A 13 -15.91 24.05 7.52
N SER A 14 -16.60 25.11 7.96
CA SER A 14 -17.84 25.04 8.76
C SER A 14 -19.10 24.82 7.92
N CYS A 15 -18.96 24.44 6.65
CA CYS A 15 -20.09 24.17 5.78
C CYS A 15 -20.83 22.92 6.26
N ASP A 16 -22.15 22.87 6.03
CA ASP A 16 -22.90 21.64 6.31
C ASP A 16 -22.43 20.53 5.36
N LEU A 17 -21.66 19.59 5.90
CA LEU A 17 -21.09 18.44 5.17
C LEU A 17 -22.16 17.64 4.41
N LYS A 18 -23.45 17.76 4.76
CA LYS A 18 -24.57 17.12 4.04
C LYS A 18 -24.91 17.79 2.70
N HIS A 19 -24.47 19.02 2.48
CA HIS A 19 -24.84 19.84 1.34
C HIS A 19 -23.65 20.37 0.53
N VAL A 20 -22.42 20.11 0.98
CA VAL A 20 -21.22 20.43 0.21
C VAL A 20 -21.06 19.41 -0.93
N PRO A 21 -20.97 19.85 -2.20
CA PRO A 21 -20.70 18.95 -3.31
C PRO A 21 -19.24 18.49 -3.26
N ILE A 22 -19.03 17.18 -3.13
CA ILE A 22 -17.69 16.57 -3.19
C ILE A 22 -17.24 16.52 -4.65
N MET A 23 -16.12 17.17 -4.94
CA MET A 23 -15.54 17.24 -6.28
C MET A 23 -14.35 16.28 -6.41
N HIS A 24 -14.07 15.83 -7.63
CA HIS A 24 -12.93 14.95 -7.90
C HIS A 24 -11.59 15.53 -7.42
N ASN A 25 -11.40 16.86 -7.51
CA ASN A 25 -10.15 17.47 -7.08
C ASN A 25 -9.91 17.40 -5.57
N ASP A 26 -10.95 17.26 -4.75
CA ASP A 26 -10.85 17.20 -3.30
C ASP A 26 -10.08 15.96 -2.82
N ILE A 27 -10.06 14.91 -3.65
CA ILE A 27 -9.34 13.65 -3.38
C ILE A 27 -7.85 13.93 -3.09
N LYS A 28 -7.26 14.96 -3.71
CA LYS A 28 -5.86 15.34 -3.51
C LYS A 28 -5.55 15.81 -2.09
N ASP A 29 -6.55 16.33 -1.40
CA ASP A 29 -6.41 16.88 -0.04
C ASP A 29 -6.80 15.86 1.04
N MET A 30 -7.44 14.73 0.65
CA MET A 30 -7.84 13.64 1.54
C MET A 30 -6.67 12.71 1.94
N LYS A 31 -5.53 13.29 2.34
CA LYS A 31 -4.28 12.57 2.63
C LYS A 31 -4.43 11.53 3.74
N LEU A 32 -5.20 11.82 4.80
CA LEU A 32 -5.44 10.85 5.88
C LEU A 32 -6.21 9.63 5.36
N LEU A 33 -7.23 9.84 4.53
CA LEU A 33 -8.02 8.76 3.94
C LEU A 33 -7.15 7.89 3.02
N GLU A 34 -6.31 8.51 2.19
CA GLU A 34 -5.35 7.78 1.35
C GLU A 34 -4.44 6.86 2.20
N ARG A 35 -3.89 7.38 3.29
CA ARG A 35 -3.04 6.62 4.21
C ARG A 35 -3.78 5.50 4.92
N MET A 36 -5.03 5.74 5.35
CA MET A 36 -5.91 4.72 5.93
C MET A 36 -6.18 3.57 4.95
N ILE A 37 -6.47 3.90 3.68
CA ILE A 37 -6.71 2.90 2.64
C ILE A 37 -5.45 2.05 2.42
N LYS A 38 -4.28 2.68 2.32
CA LYS A 38 -3.00 1.97 2.16
C LYS A 38 -2.71 1.02 3.32
N GLU A 39 -2.91 1.46 4.56
CA GLU A 39 -2.68 0.60 5.75
C GLU A 39 -3.70 -0.53 5.83
N THR A 40 -4.95 -0.27 5.45
CA THR A 40 -5.98 -1.32 5.37
C THR A 40 -5.60 -2.38 4.33
N LEU A 41 -5.08 -1.97 3.18
CA LEU A 41 -4.59 -2.90 2.14
C LEU A 41 -3.30 -3.63 2.54
N LEU A 42 -2.50 -3.04 3.44
CA LEU A 42 -1.33 -3.72 4.00
C LEU A 42 -1.79 -4.90 4.90
N LEU A 43 -2.70 -4.62 5.84
CA LEU A 43 -3.25 -5.59 6.80
C LEU A 43 -4.14 -6.65 6.15
N TYR A 44 -5.02 -6.21 5.25
CA TYR A 44 -6.02 -7.02 4.57
C TYR A 44 -5.72 -7.06 3.08
N SER A 45 -4.52 -7.54 2.74
CA SER A 45 -4.09 -7.62 1.35
C SER A 45 -5.06 -8.45 0.53
N VAL A 46 -5.65 -7.82 -0.49
CA VAL A 46 -6.58 -8.48 -1.42
C VAL A 46 -5.83 -9.52 -2.26
N ILE A 47 -4.56 -9.26 -2.58
CA ILE A 47 -3.72 -10.15 -3.37
C ILE A 47 -2.70 -10.82 -2.47
N VAL A 48 -2.99 -12.07 -2.08
CA VAL A 48 -2.13 -12.88 -1.21
C VAL A 48 -0.88 -13.37 -1.94
N ILE A 49 -1.01 -13.76 -3.21
CA ILE A 49 0.06 -14.35 -4.03
C ILE A 49 0.02 -13.75 -5.44
N ILE A 50 1.18 -13.35 -5.96
CA ILE A 50 1.38 -13.03 -7.38
C ILE A 50 2.28 -14.12 -7.98
N ALA A 51 1.73 -14.91 -8.90
CA ALA A 51 2.45 -15.99 -9.57
C ALA A 51 2.76 -15.63 -11.02
N ARG A 52 3.96 -16.02 -11.49
CA ARG A 52 4.39 -15.87 -12.88
C ARG A 52 5.07 -17.16 -13.35
N LYS A 53 4.73 -17.61 -14.56
CA LYS A 53 5.43 -18.72 -15.20
C LYS A 53 6.74 -18.21 -15.79
N VAL A 54 7.84 -18.86 -15.44
CA VAL A 54 9.18 -18.50 -15.91
C VAL A 54 9.38 -19.06 -17.32
N THR A 55 9.44 -18.18 -18.31
CA THR A 55 9.51 -18.56 -19.75
C THR A 55 10.94 -18.76 -20.26
N GLN A 56 11.92 -18.29 -19.51
CA GLN A 56 13.36 -18.41 -19.77
C GLN A 56 14.12 -18.45 -18.45
N ASN A 57 15.37 -18.92 -18.45
CA ASN A 57 16.20 -18.89 -17.23
C ASN A 57 16.38 -17.44 -16.77
N VAL A 58 16.10 -17.15 -15.50
CA VAL A 58 16.22 -15.80 -14.91
C VAL A 58 17.19 -15.85 -13.73
N GLU A 59 18.29 -15.09 -13.81
CA GLU A 59 19.18 -14.88 -12.67
C GLU A 59 18.57 -13.81 -11.75
N VAL A 60 18.29 -14.16 -10.50
CA VAL A 60 17.63 -13.26 -9.52
C VAL A 60 18.60 -12.69 -8.49
N ILE A 61 19.65 -13.45 -8.17
CA ILE A 61 20.76 -13.07 -7.31
C ILE A 61 22.00 -13.68 -7.97
N LYS A 62 23.19 -13.08 -7.79
CA LYS A 62 24.43 -13.60 -8.37
C LYS A 62 24.58 -15.10 -8.11
N ASN A 63 24.71 -15.90 -9.18
CA ASN A 63 24.78 -17.37 -9.17
C ASN A 63 23.50 -18.10 -8.72
N TRP A 64 22.35 -17.43 -8.69
CA TRP A 64 21.05 -18.00 -8.38
C TRP A 64 20.08 -17.77 -9.54
N THR A 65 19.81 -18.85 -10.27
CA THR A 65 18.98 -18.83 -11.47
C THR A 65 17.72 -19.64 -11.26
N ILE A 66 16.56 -19.03 -11.55
CA ILE A 66 15.29 -19.73 -11.64
C ILE A 66 15.18 -20.36 -13.04
N PRO A 67 15.05 -21.69 -13.16
CA PRO A 67 15.00 -22.36 -14.45
C PRO A 67 13.72 -22.03 -15.24
N LYS A 68 13.83 -22.06 -16.57
CA LYS A 68 12.70 -22.07 -17.50
C LYS A 68 11.72 -23.20 -17.13
N GLY A 69 10.43 -22.87 -17.14
CA GLY A 69 9.35 -23.80 -16.81
C GLY A 69 8.92 -23.77 -15.34
N SER A 70 9.70 -23.12 -14.47
CA SER A 70 9.34 -22.95 -13.04
C SER A 70 8.18 -21.97 -12.85
N SER A 71 7.56 -22.01 -11.66
CA SER A 71 6.72 -20.91 -11.16
C SER A 71 7.54 -20.01 -10.26
N ALA A 72 7.42 -18.70 -10.45
CA ALA A 72 7.94 -17.70 -9.54
C ALA A 72 6.76 -17.05 -8.81
N ASP A 73 6.66 -17.32 -7.50
CA ASP A 73 5.52 -16.92 -6.68
C ASP A 73 5.97 -15.93 -5.60
N LEU A 74 5.33 -14.77 -5.58
CA LEU A 74 5.53 -13.72 -4.59
C LEU A 74 4.40 -13.77 -3.56
N PHE A 75 4.74 -14.09 -2.31
CA PHE A 75 3.78 -14.12 -1.20
C PHE A 75 3.69 -12.74 -0.54
N ASN A 76 2.83 -11.87 -1.07
CA ASN A 76 2.64 -10.50 -0.58
C ASN A 76 2.22 -10.46 0.88
N TYR A 77 1.34 -11.36 1.31
CA TYR A 77 0.88 -11.41 2.71
C TYR A 77 2.06 -11.54 3.68
N ASN A 78 2.99 -12.44 3.38
CA ASN A 78 4.19 -12.62 4.20
C ASN A 78 5.06 -11.36 4.20
N LEU A 79 5.20 -10.66 3.07
CA LEU A 79 5.97 -9.42 3.00
C LEU A 79 5.32 -8.28 3.81
N HIS A 80 4.00 -8.17 3.76
CA HIS A 80 3.23 -7.15 4.48
C HIS A 80 3.26 -7.35 5.99
N CYS A 81 3.20 -8.61 6.44
CA CYS A 81 3.19 -8.95 7.86
C CYS A 81 4.59 -9.17 8.45
N ASN A 82 5.67 -8.93 7.70
CA ASN A 82 7.03 -9.20 8.15
C ASN A 82 7.60 -8.04 8.98
N GLU A 83 7.88 -8.33 10.26
CA GLU A 83 8.44 -7.38 11.23
C GLU A 83 9.81 -6.82 10.85
N LYS A 84 10.56 -7.52 9.98
CA LYS A 84 11.82 -7.01 9.41
C LYS A 84 11.62 -5.74 8.60
N TYR A 85 10.47 -5.60 7.94
CA TYR A 85 10.18 -4.48 7.04
C TYR A 85 9.16 -3.51 7.64
N TRP A 86 8.33 -3.97 8.57
CA TRP A 86 7.22 -3.19 9.14
C TRP A 86 7.20 -3.32 10.67
N ILE A 87 7.37 -2.21 11.38
CA ILE A 87 7.24 -2.19 12.85
C ILE A 87 5.77 -2.42 13.22
N LEU A 88 5.49 -3.41 14.08
CA LEU A 88 4.13 -3.76 14.52
C LEU A 88 3.15 -3.92 13.35
N PRO A 89 3.39 -4.88 12.43
CA PRO A 89 2.70 -4.97 11.15
C PRO A 89 1.21 -5.32 11.24
N LEU A 90 0.76 -5.80 12.39
CA LEU A 90 -0.64 -6.16 12.66
C LEU A 90 -1.43 -5.02 13.32
N VAL A 91 -0.78 -3.89 13.60
CA VAL A 91 -1.41 -2.69 14.16
C VAL A 91 -1.75 -1.74 13.02
N LEU A 92 -3.01 -1.29 12.96
CA LEU A 92 -3.47 -0.27 12.03
C LEU A 92 -2.85 1.09 12.40
N ASP A 93 -1.78 1.48 11.70
CA ASP A 93 -1.08 2.76 11.87
C ASP A 93 -1.02 3.53 10.54
N PRO A 94 -1.97 4.44 10.26
CA PRO A 94 -1.99 5.25 9.04
C PRO A 94 -0.78 6.20 8.93
N ASP A 95 -0.15 6.53 10.05
CA ASP A 95 1.03 7.39 10.09
C ASP A 95 2.29 6.70 9.57
N ARG A 96 2.25 5.37 9.40
CA ARG A 96 3.27 4.61 8.67
C ARG A 96 3.54 5.15 7.26
N PHE A 97 2.50 5.71 6.62
CA PHE A 97 2.59 6.28 5.27
C PHE A 97 2.96 7.76 5.21
N LEU A 98 3.30 8.38 6.35
CA LEU A 98 3.83 9.74 6.35
C LEU A 98 5.21 9.79 5.67
N PRO A 99 5.53 10.82 4.89
CA PRO A 99 6.84 10.95 4.22
C PRO A 99 8.05 10.76 5.15
N GLU A 100 7.93 11.18 6.41
CA GLU A 100 8.98 11.10 7.43
C GLU A 100 9.15 9.69 8.01
N ARG A 101 8.10 8.85 7.94
CA ARG A 101 8.07 7.47 8.47
C ARG A 101 8.19 6.42 7.37
N CYS A 102 7.85 6.78 6.14
CA CYS A 102 8.08 6.01 4.93
C CYS A 102 9.58 6.04 4.58
N SER A 103 10.34 5.05 5.04
CA SER A 103 11.63 4.77 4.42
C SER A 103 11.40 4.29 3.00
N PHE A 104 11.68 5.14 2.00
CA PHE A 104 11.64 4.82 0.57
C PHE A 104 12.57 3.66 0.13
N SER A 105 13.26 2.98 1.07
CA SER A 105 14.24 1.93 0.75
C SER A 105 13.63 0.60 0.31
N ASN A 106 12.32 0.41 0.43
CA ASN A 106 11.68 -0.86 0.09
C ASN A 106 10.84 -0.69 -1.18
N SER A 107 11.50 -0.86 -2.33
CA SER A 107 10.92 -0.88 -3.69
C SER A 107 9.71 -1.83 -3.88
N PHE A 108 9.36 -2.63 -2.87
CA PHE A 108 8.22 -3.54 -2.86
C PHE A 108 6.88 -2.84 -2.64
N HIS A 109 6.86 -1.62 -2.07
CA HIS A 109 5.59 -0.91 -1.85
C HIS A 109 4.89 -0.54 -3.17
N LEU A 110 5.66 -0.35 -4.25
CA LEU A 110 5.13 -0.05 -5.59
C LEU A 110 4.50 -1.27 -6.29
N VAL A 111 4.80 -2.51 -5.86
CA VAL A 111 4.28 -3.72 -6.51
C VAL A 111 2.77 -3.89 -6.28
N MET A 112 2.22 -3.27 -5.23
CA MET A 112 0.78 -3.26 -4.97
C MET A 112 -0.02 -2.40 -5.97
N VAL A 113 0.63 -1.46 -6.66
CA VAL A 113 -0.04 -0.50 -7.56
C VAL A 113 0.33 -0.70 -9.03
N ALA A 114 1.42 -1.40 -9.33
CA ALA A 114 2.02 -1.35 -10.67
C ALA A 114 1.50 -2.35 -11.72
N GLU A 115 0.73 -3.39 -11.38
CA GLU A 115 0.27 -4.35 -12.41
C GLU A 115 -1.18 -4.82 -12.21
N ILE A 116 -2.11 -3.86 -12.30
CA ILE A 116 -3.48 -4.11 -12.79
C ILE A 116 -3.69 -3.18 -14.00
N ALA A 117 -2.97 -3.47 -15.08
CA ALA A 117 -3.23 -3.01 -16.45
C ALA A 117 -2.54 -3.96 -17.43
#